data_AF-A0A378YSN2-F1
#
_entry.id   AF-A0A378YSN2-F1
#
_cell.length_a   1.000
_cell.length_b   1.000
_cell.length_c   1.000
_cell.angle_alpha   90.00
_cell.angle_beta   90.00
_cell.angle_gamma   90.00
#
_symmetry.space_group_name_H-M   'P 1'
#
loop_
_entity.id
_entity.type
_entity.pdbx_description
1 polymer ?
#
loop_
_entity_poly.entity_id
_entity_poly.type
_entity_poly.pdbx_seq_one_letter_code
_entity_poly.pdbx_strand_id
1 'polypeptide(L)'
;MTMHSTSNAISLVDLSFPWSTGRPPPKAGIEDDNAKLIHEPRFAGSFVEGSMNVSELSPGLWGATLEMTMLSASAEKTIAVAKSLFEKYPEYLVNNDYRVIFSYERMGLRIPPGAALEETLSGVPGFQRWINLLWTTEYRVGLGAYFQLTSAGPLVHGEGNEIRPTLMFMPTIEGANQDRLIQAVRSRQYVLLQQGVGISAPGKPTIIHTNGGAHYTEHPDFGVVPGGLGFIDLRNWDGESRDFTMADLGKIE
;
A
#
# COMPACT_ATOMS: atom_id res chain seq x y z
N MET A 1 11.02 10.41 -54.09
CA MET A 1 10.99 11.69 -53.35
C MET A 1 10.23 11.43 -52.06
N THR A 2 10.83 11.79 -50.96
CA THR A 2 10.67 11.30 -49.58
C THR A 2 9.32 11.62 -48.94
N MET A 3 8.68 10.62 -48.32
CA MET A 3 7.69 10.83 -47.27
C MET A 3 8.42 10.89 -45.93
N HIS A 4 8.28 12.01 -45.21
CA HIS A 4 8.75 12.15 -43.84
C HIS A 4 7.78 11.45 -42.89
N SER A 5 8.24 10.34 -42.31
CA SER A 5 7.65 9.73 -41.11
C SER A 5 8.19 10.49 -39.90
N THR A 6 7.32 11.23 -39.20
CA THR A 6 7.63 11.80 -37.88
C THR A 6 7.37 10.74 -36.83
N SER A 7 8.41 9.96 -36.52
CA SER A 7 8.50 9.16 -35.30
C SER A 7 8.75 10.11 -34.12
N ASN A 8 7.74 10.30 -33.27
CA ASN A 8 7.95 10.91 -31.95
C ASN A 8 8.48 9.83 -31.01
N ALA A 9 9.77 9.53 -31.14
CA ALA A 9 10.51 8.82 -30.12
C ALA A 9 10.64 9.76 -28.90
N ILE A 10 9.88 9.47 -27.85
CA ILE A 10 10.12 10.06 -26.54
C ILE A 10 11.48 9.54 -26.09
N SER A 11 12.45 10.45 -26.07
CA SER A 11 13.80 10.25 -25.55
C SER A 11 13.68 9.69 -24.13
N LEU A 12 14.06 8.42 -23.97
CA LEU A 12 14.35 7.81 -22.68
C LEU A 12 15.49 8.61 -22.05
N VAL A 13 15.13 9.55 -21.19
CA VAL A 13 16.07 10.20 -20.29
C VAL A 13 16.61 9.10 -19.39
N ASP A 14 17.91 8.88 -19.54
CA ASP A 14 18.78 8.00 -18.80
C ASP A 14 18.63 8.26 -17.28
N LEU A 15 17.71 7.54 -16.64
CA LEU A 15 17.60 7.46 -15.18
C LEU A 15 18.40 6.25 -14.71
N SER A 16 19.72 6.33 -14.89
CA SER A 16 20.68 5.45 -14.25
C SER A 16 20.69 5.75 -12.74
N PHE A 17 19.81 5.08 -12.00
CA PHE A 17 19.91 5.02 -10.54
C PHE A 17 21.06 4.08 -10.17
N PRO A 18 22.07 4.54 -9.39
CA PRO A 18 23.13 3.66 -8.94
C PRO A 18 22.53 2.67 -7.94
N TRP A 19 22.50 1.39 -8.31
CA TRP A 19 22.24 0.28 -7.40
C TRP A 19 23.39 0.21 -6.39
N SER A 20 23.26 0.93 -5.27
CA SER A 20 24.16 0.76 -4.14
C SER A 20 23.81 -0.55 -3.44
N THR A 21 24.73 -1.51 -3.52
CA THR A 21 24.83 -2.63 -2.60
C THR A 21 25.12 -2.09 -1.19
N GLY A 22 24.06 -1.76 -0.45
CA GLY A 22 24.20 -1.27 0.91
C GLY A 22 22.86 -0.74 1.39
N ARG A 23 22.39 -1.26 2.52
CA ARG A 23 21.30 -0.61 3.25
C ARG A 23 21.65 0.87 3.40
N PRO A 24 20.73 1.81 3.12
CA PRO A 24 20.95 3.18 3.57
C PRO A 24 21.18 3.12 5.08
N PRO A 25 22.16 3.86 5.64
CA PRO A 25 22.26 3.97 7.08
C PRO A 25 20.92 4.52 7.57
N PRO A 26 20.34 3.98 8.67
CA PRO A 26 19.12 4.52 9.22
C PRO A 26 19.37 6.01 9.50
N LYS A 27 18.58 6.88 8.87
CA LYS A 27 18.59 8.30 9.21
C LYS A 27 18.12 8.39 10.65
N ALA A 28 19.03 8.77 11.54
CA ALA A 28 18.70 9.12 12.92
C ALA A 28 17.60 10.20 12.92
N GLY A 29 16.46 9.95 13.57
CA GLY A 29 15.47 11.00 13.87
C GLY A 29 13.99 10.63 13.89
N ILE A 30 13.60 9.42 13.53
CA ILE A 30 12.25 8.90 13.80
C ILE A 30 12.44 7.50 14.36
N GLU A 31 12.09 7.27 15.62
CA GLU A 31 11.92 5.91 16.13
C GLU A 31 10.75 5.29 15.37
N ASP A 32 11.03 4.64 14.24
CA ASP A 32 10.04 3.97 13.38
C ASP A 32 9.33 2.78 14.09
N ASP A 33 9.70 2.49 15.35
CA ASP A 33 9.27 1.31 16.10
C ASP A 33 8.03 1.52 16.99
N ASN A 34 7.48 2.73 17.13
CA ASN A 34 6.39 3.02 18.08
C ASN A 34 5.17 3.69 17.43
N ALA A 35 4.42 2.95 16.59
CA ALA A 35 3.05 3.34 16.27
C ALA A 35 2.08 2.83 17.34
N LYS A 36 1.31 3.75 17.93
CA LYS A 36 0.15 3.44 18.75
C LYS A 36 -1.06 3.22 17.84
N LEU A 37 -1.52 1.98 17.76
CA LEU A 37 -2.75 1.66 17.04
C LEU A 37 -3.97 1.78 17.95
N ILE A 38 -5.06 2.31 17.38
CA ILE A 38 -6.33 2.50 18.05
C ILE A 38 -7.41 1.89 17.16
N HIS A 39 -8.22 1.02 17.73
CA HIS A 39 -9.36 0.47 17.00
C HIS A 39 -10.37 1.58 16.67
N GLU A 40 -10.76 1.67 15.41
CA GLU A 40 -11.67 2.67 14.87
C GLU A 40 -12.81 1.96 14.12
N PRO A 41 -13.98 1.80 14.77
CA PRO A 41 -15.13 1.11 14.18
C PRO A 41 -15.62 1.72 12.86
N ARG A 42 -15.35 3.01 12.61
CA ARG A 42 -15.72 3.67 11.35
C ARG A 42 -15.00 3.08 10.14
N PHE A 43 -13.87 2.40 10.33
CA PHE A 43 -13.13 1.71 9.28
C PHE A 43 -13.51 0.24 9.12
N ALA A 44 -14.53 -0.25 9.82
CA ALA A 44 -15.02 -1.61 9.63
C ALA A 44 -15.26 -1.89 8.13
N GLY A 45 -14.65 -2.98 7.66
CA GLY A 45 -14.63 -3.37 6.27
C GLY A 45 -14.54 -4.88 6.16
N SER A 46 -14.79 -5.40 4.96
CA SER A 46 -14.75 -6.84 4.70
C SER A 46 -14.23 -7.09 3.30
N PHE A 47 -13.54 -8.21 3.12
CA PHE A 47 -13.29 -8.73 1.78
C PHE A 47 -14.62 -8.98 1.04
N VAL A 48 -14.58 -8.86 -0.28
CA VAL A 48 -15.68 -9.25 -1.16
C VAL A 48 -15.23 -10.42 -2.01
N GLU A 49 -14.20 -10.19 -2.81
CA GLU A 49 -13.64 -11.16 -3.74
C GLU A 49 -12.20 -10.78 -4.10
N GLY A 50 -11.48 -11.71 -4.71
CA GLY A 50 -10.19 -11.44 -5.29
C GLY A 50 -9.79 -12.55 -6.25
N SER A 51 -8.82 -12.27 -7.11
CA SER A 51 -8.27 -13.24 -8.03
C SER A 51 -6.77 -13.03 -8.17
N MET A 52 -6.03 -14.13 -8.27
CA MET A 52 -4.63 -14.10 -8.70
C MET A 52 -4.55 -14.69 -10.09
N ASN A 53 -4.00 -13.89 -11.00
CA ASN A 53 -3.78 -14.25 -12.40
C ASN A 53 -2.29 -14.36 -12.64
N VAL A 54 -1.84 -15.54 -13.06
CA VAL A 54 -0.46 -15.83 -13.42
C VAL A 54 -0.30 -15.73 -14.92
N SER A 55 0.76 -15.07 -15.36
CA SER A 55 1.06 -14.97 -16.78
C SER A 55 2.56 -14.92 -17.04
N GLU A 56 2.93 -15.42 -18.22
CA GLU A 56 4.24 -15.18 -18.80
C GLU A 56 4.20 -13.82 -19.51
N LEU A 57 4.96 -12.86 -18.99
CA LEU A 57 5.00 -11.48 -19.49
C LEU A 57 5.87 -11.36 -20.74
N SER A 58 6.90 -12.18 -20.82
CA SER A 58 7.77 -12.40 -21.97
C SER A 58 8.45 -13.78 -21.84
N PRO A 59 9.06 -14.34 -22.91
CA PRO A 59 9.60 -15.70 -22.85
C PRO A 59 10.55 -15.94 -21.67
N GLY A 60 10.18 -16.84 -20.76
CA GLY A 60 10.91 -17.18 -19.53
C GLY A 60 10.72 -16.20 -18.36
N LEU A 61 9.91 -15.15 -18.52
CA LEU A 61 9.67 -14.11 -17.54
C LEU A 61 8.22 -14.16 -17.05
N TRP A 62 8.05 -14.59 -15.81
CA TRP A 62 6.74 -14.81 -15.20
C TRP A 62 6.37 -13.68 -14.26
N GLY A 63 5.07 -13.45 -14.13
CA GLY A 63 4.49 -12.52 -13.15
C GLY A 63 3.15 -13.01 -12.65
N ALA A 64 2.66 -12.37 -11.60
CA ALA A 64 1.31 -12.58 -11.11
C ALA A 64 0.66 -11.25 -10.75
N THR A 65 -0.63 -11.12 -11.01
CA THR A 65 -1.45 -9.97 -10.61
C THR A 65 -2.52 -10.45 -9.64
N LEU A 66 -2.52 -9.86 -8.44
CA LEU A 66 -3.55 -10.03 -7.43
C LEU A 66 -4.51 -8.83 -7.50
N GLU A 67 -5.74 -9.09 -7.86
CA GLU A 67 -6.84 -8.13 -7.83
C GLU A 67 -7.74 -8.46 -6.64
N MET A 68 -8.09 -7.46 -5.85
CA MET A 68 -8.98 -7.63 -4.70
C MET A 68 -10.05 -6.56 -4.70
N THR A 69 -11.22 -6.91 -4.20
CA THR A 69 -12.30 -5.99 -3.88
C THR A 69 -12.60 -6.11 -2.40
N MET A 70 -12.65 -4.97 -1.70
CA MET A 70 -13.04 -4.95 -0.30
C MET A 70 -13.96 -3.78 0.02
N LEU A 71 -14.96 -4.06 0.86
CA LEU A 71 -15.74 -3.04 1.52
C LEU A 71 -14.84 -2.28 2.51
N SER A 72 -14.90 -0.97 2.47
CA SER A 72 -14.08 -0.05 3.26
C SER A 72 -14.88 1.21 3.60
N ALA A 73 -14.37 2.04 4.49
CA ALA A 73 -14.96 3.36 4.72
C ALA A 73 -14.78 4.23 3.46
N SER A 74 -15.84 4.96 3.08
CA SER A 74 -15.78 5.93 1.99
C SER A 74 -14.68 6.98 2.21
N ALA A 75 -14.29 7.64 1.12
CA ALA A 75 -13.37 8.77 1.15
C ALA A 75 -13.86 9.86 2.13
N GLU A 76 -15.15 10.18 2.13
CA GLU A 76 -15.73 11.18 3.04
C GLU A 76 -15.56 10.81 4.51
N LYS A 77 -15.87 9.54 4.86
CA LYS A 77 -15.67 9.03 6.23
C LYS A 77 -14.19 9.07 6.62
N THR A 78 -13.31 8.69 5.70
CA THR A 78 -11.86 8.69 5.91
C THR A 78 -11.32 10.10 6.15
N ILE A 79 -11.76 11.08 5.36
CA ILE A 79 -11.45 12.50 5.53
C ILE A 79 -12.00 13.01 6.87
N ALA A 80 -13.22 12.64 7.25
CA ALA A 80 -13.83 13.05 8.51
C ALA A 80 -13.03 12.51 9.72
N VAL A 81 -12.56 11.26 9.65
CA VAL A 81 -11.64 10.73 10.67
C VAL A 81 -10.35 11.55 10.72
N ALA A 82 -9.72 11.81 9.56
CA ALA A 82 -8.50 12.61 9.50
C ALA A 82 -8.66 13.99 10.14
N LYS A 83 -9.75 14.71 9.83
CA LYS A 83 -10.07 16.00 10.43
C LYS A 83 -10.26 15.91 11.96
N SER A 84 -10.94 14.86 12.43
CA SER A 84 -11.11 14.65 13.88
C SER A 84 -9.79 14.39 14.63
N LEU A 85 -8.73 13.93 13.95
CA LEU A 85 -7.43 13.75 14.58
C LEU A 85 -6.76 15.08 14.95
N PHE A 86 -7.03 16.15 14.19
CA PHE A 86 -6.51 17.48 14.52
C PHE A 86 -7.10 18.04 15.81
N GLU A 87 -8.39 17.80 16.03
CA GLU A 87 -9.07 18.17 17.26
C GLU A 87 -8.65 17.29 18.45
N LYS A 88 -8.44 15.99 18.19
CA LYS A 88 -8.10 15.01 19.23
C LYS A 88 -6.65 15.09 19.69
N TYR A 89 -5.73 15.46 18.79
CA TYR A 89 -4.29 15.48 19.03
C TYR A 89 -3.65 16.83 18.66
N PRO A 90 -4.12 17.95 19.25
CA PRO A 90 -3.60 19.28 18.93
C PRO A 90 -2.10 19.40 19.21
N GLU A 91 -1.57 18.62 20.14
CA GLU A 91 -0.16 18.58 20.50
C GLU A 91 0.75 18.07 19.37
N TYR A 92 0.20 17.41 18.35
CA TYR A 92 0.97 16.99 17.16
C TYR A 92 1.14 18.11 16.15
N LEU A 93 0.28 19.14 16.18
CA LEU A 93 0.23 20.19 15.16
C LEU A 93 1.22 21.33 15.41
N VAL A 94 1.96 21.26 16.52
CA VAL A 94 2.94 22.27 16.90
C VAL A 94 4.01 22.41 15.82
N ASN A 95 4.33 23.65 15.44
CA ASN A 95 5.32 24.00 14.42
C ASN A 95 5.01 23.54 12.98
N ASN A 96 3.80 23.04 12.69
CA ASN A 96 3.41 22.57 11.36
C ASN A 96 4.38 21.55 10.74
N ASP A 97 5.00 20.70 11.55
CA ASP A 97 5.86 19.61 11.07
C ASP A 97 5.28 18.22 11.40
N TYR A 98 3.97 18.08 11.27
CA TYR A 98 3.29 16.78 11.41
C TYR A 98 3.16 16.09 10.05
N ARG A 99 2.70 14.84 10.01
CA ARG A 99 2.22 14.16 8.80
C ARG A 99 0.90 13.48 9.12
N VAL A 100 -0.08 13.60 8.22
CA VAL A 100 -1.27 12.75 8.24
C VAL A 100 -0.96 11.49 7.44
N ILE A 101 -1.33 10.34 7.99
CA ILE A 101 -1.04 9.04 7.42
C ILE A 101 -2.34 8.40 6.99
N PHE A 102 -2.45 7.98 5.74
CA PHE A 102 -3.55 7.13 5.26
C PHE A 102 -2.98 5.75 5.03
N SER A 103 -3.45 4.77 5.80
CA SER A 103 -2.91 3.42 5.82
C SER A 103 -3.83 2.45 5.10
N TYR A 104 -3.28 1.70 4.16
CA TYR A 104 -3.96 0.65 3.41
C TYR A 104 -3.03 -0.55 3.27
N GLU A 105 -3.56 -1.76 3.47
CA GLU A 105 -2.72 -2.97 3.51
C GLU A 105 -1.60 -2.82 4.56
N ARG A 106 -0.32 -2.75 4.13
CA ARG A 106 0.84 -2.45 4.95
C ARG A 106 1.54 -1.17 4.48
N MET A 107 0.85 -0.28 3.78
CA MET A 107 1.44 0.96 3.30
C MET A 107 0.79 2.14 4.01
N GLY A 108 1.61 3.05 4.51
CA GLY A 108 1.15 4.32 5.07
C GLY A 108 1.57 5.44 4.17
N LEU A 109 0.57 6.03 3.53
CA LEU A 109 0.69 7.16 2.63
C LEU A 109 0.77 8.42 3.50
N ARG A 110 2.00 8.91 3.69
CA ARG A 110 2.29 10.06 4.57
C ARG A 110 2.16 11.36 3.77
N ILE A 111 1.25 12.24 4.19
CA ILE A 111 1.02 13.54 3.54
C ILE A 111 1.47 14.67 4.47
N PRO A 112 2.43 15.52 4.06
CA PRO A 112 2.85 16.68 4.83
C PRO A 112 1.82 17.81 4.83
N PRO A 113 1.81 18.66 5.86
CA PRO A 113 0.98 19.85 5.91
C PRO A 113 1.28 20.78 4.73
N GLY A 114 0.29 21.59 4.38
CA GLY A 114 0.30 22.48 3.22
C GLY A 114 -0.64 21.98 2.13
N ALA A 115 -0.43 22.50 0.91
CA ALA A 115 -1.39 22.38 -0.19
C ALA A 115 -1.83 20.94 -0.50
N ALA A 116 -0.91 19.96 -0.44
CA ALA A 116 -1.25 18.56 -0.70
C ALA A 116 -2.24 18.00 0.34
N LEU A 117 -2.02 18.28 1.62
CA LEU A 117 -2.92 17.86 2.69
C LEU A 117 -4.23 18.63 2.65
N GLU A 118 -4.19 19.94 2.40
CA GLU A 118 -5.38 20.77 2.24
C GLU A 118 -6.28 20.25 1.10
N GLU A 119 -5.69 19.94 -0.05
CA GLU A 119 -6.40 19.36 -1.19
C GLU A 119 -6.94 17.96 -0.84
N THR A 120 -6.14 17.10 -0.21
CA THR A 120 -6.57 15.77 0.24
C THR A 120 -7.80 15.85 1.16
N LEU A 121 -7.86 16.84 2.05
CA LEU A 121 -8.94 16.98 3.03
C LEU A 121 -10.11 17.87 2.55
N SER A 122 -9.98 18.48 1.37
CA SER A 122 -11.00 19.37 0.81
C SER A 122 -12.27 18.63 0.36
N GLY A 123 -12.14 17.38 -0.08
CA GLY A 123 -13.24 16.55 -0.54
C GLY A 123 -12.76 15.30 -1.27
N VAL A 124 -13.71 14.49 -1.76
CA VAL A 124 -13.42 13.21 -2.41
C VAL A 124 -12.47 13.31 -3.61
N PRO A 125 -12.59 14.29 -4.54
CA PRO A 125 -11.68 14.35 -5.68
C PRO A 125 -10.21 14.57 -5.30
N GLY A 126 -9.96 15.49 -4.36
CA GLY A 126 -8.60 15.77 -3.87
C GLY A 126 -8.02 14.58 -3.11
N PHE A 127 -8.84 13.92 -2.30
CA PHE A 127 -8.46 12.69 -1.61
C PHE A 127 -8.06 11.59 -2.59
N GLN A 128 -8.93 11.26 -3.55
CA GLN A 128 -8.65 10.22 -4.54
C GLN A 128 -7.38 10.51 -5.33
N ARG A 129 -7.19 11.77 -5.75
CA ARG A 129 -6.00 12.19 -6.49
C ARG A 129 -4.73 11.87 -5.71
N TRP A 130 -4.63 12.33 -4.47
CA TRP A 130 -3.40 12.18 -3.68
C TRP A 130 -3.19 10.75 -3.19
N ILE A 131 -4.24 10.06 -2.75
CA ILE A 131 -4.13 8.67 -2.31
C ILE A 131 -3.73 7.74 -3.46
N ASN A 132 -4.38 7.88 -4.63
CA ASN A 132 -4.02 7.05 -5.78
C ASN A 132 -2.64 7.41 -6.35
N LEU A 133 -2.24 8.69 -6.33
CA LEU A 133 -0.90 9.09 -6.72
C LEU A 133 0.15 8.41 -5.84
N LEU A 134 0.06 8.59 -4.51
CA LEU A 134 1.03 8.00 -3.59
C LEU A 134 1.01 6.47 -3.61
N TRP A 135 -0.16 5.86 -3.72
CA TRP A 135 -0.28 4.41 -3.88
C TRP A 135 0.47 3.92 -5.13
N THR A 136 0.25 4.58 -6.27
CA THR A 136 0.84 4.15 -7.55
C THR A 136 2.32 4.46 -7.70
N THR A 137 2.83 5.50 -7.04
CA THR A 137 4.26 5.89 -7.14
C THR A 137 5.12 5.25 -6.06
N GLU A 138 4.59 5.12 -4.83
CA GLU A 138 5.37 4.74 -3.66
C GLU A 138 5.21 3.27 -3.25
N TYR A 139 4.11 2.58 -3.60
CA TYR A 139 3.89 1.20 -3.14
C TYR A 139 4.85 0.24 -3.85
N ARG A 140 5.93 -0.13 -3.16
CA ARG A 140 6.92 -1.11 -3.62
C ARG A 140 7.42 -1.97 -2.46
N VAL A 141 7.38 -3.29 -2.62
CA VAL A 141 7.94 -4.24 -1.66
C VAL A 141 8.93 -5.15 -2.39
N GLY A 142 10.20 -5.15 -1.96
CA GLY A 142 11.20 -6.07 -2.51
C GLY A 142 10.93 -7.52 -2.09
N LEU A 143 10.91 -8.45 -3.06
CA LEU A 143 10.64 -9.87 -2.84
C LEU A 143 11.83 -10.72 -3.32
N GLY A 144 13.02 -10.36 -2.82
CA GLY A 144 14.29 -10.94 -3.24
C GLY A 144 14.88 -10.22 -4.46
N ALA A 145 15.81 -10.89 -5.16
CA ALA A 145 16.56 -10.30 -6.27
C ALA A 145 15.75 -10.18 -7.57
N TYR A 146 14.78 -11.07 -7.78
CA TYR A 146 14.10 -11.26 -9.06
C TYR A 146 12.74 -10.55 -9.16
N PHE A 147 12.15 -10.22 -8.02
CA PHE A 147 10.77 -9.76 -7.96
C PHE A 147 10.61 -8.59 -6.99
N GLN A 148 9.64 -7.75 -7.31
CA GLN A 148 9.04 -6.81 -6.40
C GLN A 148 7.52 -6.92 -6.48
N LEU A 149 6.84 -6.58 -5.40
CA LEU A 149 5.42 -6.29 -5.40
C LEU A 149 5.24 -4.79 -5.65
N THR A 150 4.42 -4.42 -6.62
CA THR A 150 4.05 -3.03 -6.90
C THR A 150 2.54 -2.92 -7.00
N SER A 151 1.98 -1.72 -6.81
CA SER A 151 0.62 -1.45 -7.28
C SER A 151 0.58 -1.47 -8.82
N ALA A 152 -0.51 -1.95 -9.40
CA ALA A 152 -0.76 -1.91 -10.85
C ALA A 152 -2.06 -1.17 -11.24
N GLY A 153 -2.61 -0.39 -10.32
CA GLY A 153 -3.81 0.40 -10.54
C GLY A 153 -4.10 1.40 -9.42
N PRO A 154 -5.13 2.24 -9.58
CA PRO A 154 -5.64 3.06 -8.49
C PRO A 154 -6.11 2.19 -7.33
N LEU A 155 -6.16 2.76 -6.14
CA LEU A 155 -6.70 2.08 -4.95
C LEU A 155 -8.18 2.43 -4.74
N VAL A 156 -8.51 3.72 -4.89
CA VAL A 156 -9.83 4.28 -4.61
C VAL A 156 -10.49 4.69 -5.93
N HIS A 157 -11.65 4.10 -6.24
CA HIS A 157 -12.29 4.19 -7.57
C HIS A 157 -13.62 4.96 -7.61
N GLY A 158 -14.04 5.62 -6.53
CA GLY A 158 -15.29 6.37 -6.49
C GLY A 158 -15.61 6.92 -5.10
N GLU A 159 -16.84 7.43 -4.94
CA GLU A 159 -17.37 7.90 -3.65
C GLU A 159 -17.90 6.75 -2.77
N GLY A 160 -17.90 5.53 -3.29
CA GLY A 160 -18.43 4.35 -2.64
C GLY A 160 -17.62 3.85 -1.44
N ASN A 161 -18.14 2.81 -0.82
CA ASN A 161 -17.54 2.12 0.33
C ASN A 161 -16.65 0.95 -0.13
N GLU A 162 -15.91 1.12 -1.22
CA GLU A 162 -15.16 0.04 -1.85
C GLU A 162 -13.78 0.54 -2.29
N ILE A 163 -12.75 -0.26 -2.03
CA ILE A 163 -11.42 -0.10 -2.63
C ILE A 163 -11.07 -1.36 -3.41
N ARG A 164 -10.27 -1.17 -4.46
CA ARG A 164 -9.85 -2.24 -5.37
C ARG A 164 -8.34 -2.30 -5.51
N PRO A 165 -7.61 -2.80 -4.50
CA PRO A 165 -6.16 -2.91 -4.62
C PRO A 165 -5.80 -3.91 -5.72
N THR A 166 -5.06 -3.43 -6.74
CA THR A 166 -4.39 -4.29 -7.73
C THR A 166 -2.91 -4.30 -7.44
N LEU A 167 -2.38 -5.47 -7.09
CA LEU A 167 -0.98 -5.70 -6.75
C LEU A 167 -0.34 -6.62 -7.79
N MET A 168 0.87 -6.31 -8.23
CA MET A 168 1.59 -7.08 -9.24
C MET A 168 2.94 -7.54 -8.69
N PHE A 169 3.14 -8.86 -8.71
CA PHE A 169 4.44 -9.51 -8.53
C PHE A 169 5.20 -9.35 -9.84
N MET A 170 5.95 -8.26 -9.93
CA MET A 170 6.61 -7.82 -11.14
C MET A 170 8.07 -8.29 -11.15
N PRO A 171 8.52 -8.95 -12.22
CA PRO A 171 9.92 -9.28 -12.39
C PRO A 171 10.77 -8.02 -12.55
N THR A 172 11.95 -7.99 -11.95
CA THR A 172 12.86 -6.83 -11.97
C THR A 172 14.10 -7.06 -12.83
N ILE A 173 14.47 -8.33 -13.06
CA ILE A 173 15.65 -8.75 -13.83
C ILE A 173 15.36 -10.05 -14.59
N GLU A 174 16.24 -10.42 -15.50
CA GLU A 174 16.17 -11.68 -16.24
C GLU A 174 16.23 -12.92 -15.34
N GLY A 175 15.65 -14.02 -15.82
CA GLY A 175 15.60 -15.30 -15.10
C GLY A 175 14.52 -15.36 -14.02
N ALA A 176 13.57 -14.43 -13.99
CA ALA A 176 12.39 -14.48 -13.12
C ALA A 176 11.37 -15.54 -13.61
N ASN A 177 11.77 -16.81 -13.51
CA ASN A 177 10.96 -17.96 -13.92
C ASN A 177 9.82 -18.28 -12.93
N GLN A 178 8.96 -19.24 -13.28
CA GLN A 178 7.79 -19.59 -12.48
C GLN A 178 8.15 -20.08 -11.06
N ASP A 179 9.19 -20.89 -10.88
CA ASP A 179 9.62 -21.34 -9.54
C ASP A 179 10.02 -20.17 -8.64
N ARG A 180 10.71 -19.17 -9.21
CA ARG A 180 11.10 -17.95 -8.49
C ARG A 180 9.91 -17.06 -8.19
N LEU A 181 8.91 -17.02 -9.07
CA LEU A 181 7.64 -16.33 -8.81
C LEU A 181 6.94 -16.97 -7.60
N ILE A 182 6.83 -18.30 -7.56
CA ILE A 182 6.26 -19.04 -6.43
C ILE A 182 6.97 -18.68 -5.13
N GLN A 183 8.30 -18.69 -5.13
CA GLN A 183 9.10 -18.31 -3.96
C GLN A 183 8.86 -16.85 -3.55
N ALA A 184 8.79 -15.92 -4.50
CA ALA A 184 8.55 -14.51 -4.23
C ALA A 184 7.16 -14.29 -3.61
N VAL A 185 6.11 -14.89 -4.18
CA VAL A 185 4.74 -14.81 -3.64
C VAL A 185 4.66 -15.40 -2.23
N ARG A 186 5.23 -16.57 -1.99
CA ARG A 186 5.25 -17.18 -0.65
C ARG A 186 6.06 -16.37 0.35
N SER A 187 7.14 -15.70 -0.08
CA SER A 187 7.94 -14.82 0.78
C SER A 187 7.16 -13.58 1.24
N ARG A 188 6.13 -13.17 0.48
CA ARG A 188 5.23 -12.10 0.89
C ARG A 188 4.33 -12.51 2.06
N GLN A 189 4.12 -13.81 2.23
CA GLN A 189 3.31 -14.50 3.25
C GLN A 189 1.82 -14.19 3.20
N TYR A 190 1.42 -12.93 3.24
CA TYR A 190 0.01 -12.52 3.27
C TYR A 190 -0.20 -11.11 2.73
N VAL A 191 -1.43 -10.78 2.33
CA VAL A 191 -1.84 -9.41 1.98
C VAL A 191 -2.95 -8.98 2.94
N LEU A 192 -2.72 -7.89 3.69
CA LEU A 192 -3.65 -7.43 4.72
C LEU A 192 -4.83 -6.66 4.15
N LEU A 193 -6.01 -6.88 4.74
CA LEU A 193 -7.21 -6.11 4.45
C LEU A 193 -7.39 -4.99 5.50
N GLN A 194 -6.46 -4.04 5.48
CA GLN A 194 -6.39 -2.93 6.44
C GLN A 194 -6.81 -1.61 5.81
N GLN A 195 -7.51 -0.79 6.60
CA GLN A 195 -7.68 0.64 6.38
C GLN A 195 -7.42 1.39 7.69
N GLY A 196 -6.78 2.54 7.61
CA GLY A 196 -6.59 3.40 8.78
C GLY A 196 -6.17 4.83 8.45
N VAL A 197 -6.27 5.70 9.45
CA VAL A 197 -5.84 7.09 9.38
C VAL A 197 -5.08 7.44 10.65
N GLY A 198 -3.95 8.11 10.50
CA GLY A 198 -3.09 8.46 11.61
C GLY A 198 -2.45 9.84 11.51
N ILE A 199 -1.72 10.17 12.57
CA ILE A 199 -0.93 11.38 12.68
C ILE A 199 0.43 11.08 13.29
N SER A 200 1.47 11.73 12.78
CA SER A 200 2.85 11.63 13.29
C SER A 200 3.47 13.01 13.36
N ALA A 201 4.45 13.19 14.24
CA ALA A 201 5.23 14.43 14.37
C ALA A 201 6.59 14.11 15.01
N PRO A 202 7.64 14.91 14.77
CA PRO A 202 8.96 14.71 15.36
C PRO A 202 8.92 14.59 16.88
N GLY A 203 9.63 13.58 17.41
CA GLY A 203 9.71 13.33 18.85
C GLY A 203 8.42 12.82 19.50
N LYS A 204 7.41 12.41 18.71
CA LYS A 204 6.16 11.82 19.20
C LYS A 204 5.91 10.45 18.57
N PRO A 205 5.28 9.51 19.29
CA PRO A 205 4.88 8.24 18.71
C PRO A 205 3.84 8.48 17.61
N THR A 206 3.89 7.71 16.54
CA THR A 206 2.85 7.76 15.50
C THR A 206 1.54 7.21 16.07
N ILE A 207 0.40 7.81 15.80
CA ILE A 207 -0.91 7.28 16.22
C ILE A 207 -1.72 6.94 14.98
N ILE A 208 -2.22 5.71 14.85
CA ILE A 208 -3.06 5.28 13.72
C ILE A 208 -4.37 4.69 14.25
N HIS A 209 -5.48 5.23 13.76
CA HIS A 209 -6.83 4.72 13.95
C HIS A 209 -7.16 3.78 12.81
N THR A 210 -7.48 2.51 13.09
CA THR A 210 -7.60 1.47 12.04
C THR A 210 -8.69 0.45 12.37
N ASN A 211 -9.13 -0.30 11.36
CA ASN A 211 -10.14 -1.33 11.47
C ASN A 211 -9.71 -2.59 12.24
N GLY A 212 -8.42 -2.78 12.52
CA GLY A 212 -7.98 -3.91 13.34
C GLY A 212 -8.24 -3.70 14.84
N GLY A 213 -8.53 -4.80 15.54
CA GLY A 213 -8.78 -4.88 16.99
C GLY A 213 -7.54 -5.22 17.82
N ALA A 214 -7.71 -5.23 19.14
CA ALA A 214 -6.65 -5.18 20.16
C ALA A 214 -5.77 -6.44 20.33
N HIS A 215 -5.06 -6.89 19.29
CA HIS A 215 -4.01 -7.95 19.39
C HIS A 215 -2.86 -7.61 18.42
N TYR A 216 -1.63 -8.04 18.65
CA TYR A 216 -0.42 -7.32 18.20
C TYR A 216 0.46 -8.17 17.24
N THR A 217 0.78 -7.71 16.01
CA THR A 217 1.82 -8.31 15.10
C THR A 217 2.65 -7.31 14.27
N GLU A 218 3.93 -7.56 14.00
CA GLU A 218 4.93 -6.60 13.45
C GLU A 218 4.72 -6.16 11.96
N HIS A 219 4.50 -4.86 11.71
CA HIS A 219 4.47 -4.19 10.41
C HIS A 219 5.87 -3.65 10.04
N PRO A 220 6.30 -3.76 8.77
CA PRO A 220 7.63 -3.33 8.31
C PRO A 220 7.86 -1.81 8.46
N ASP A 221 6.84 -1.00 8.19
CA ASP A 221 6.97 0.48 8.25
C ASP A 221 6.41 1.15 9.52
N PHE A 222 5.62 0.45 10.34
CA PHE A 222 4.86 1.06 11.44
C PHE A 222 4.87 0.24 12.74
N GLY A 223 5.65 -0.85 12.82
CA GLY A 223 5.60 -1.72 14.00
C GLY A 223 4.22 -2.36 14.16
N VAL A 224 3.67 -2.49 15.35
CA VAL A 224 2.67 -3.55 15.59
C VAL A 224 1.26 -3.28 15.00
N VAL A 225 0.81 -4.03 13.98
CA VAL A 225 -0.54 -4.18 13.35
C VAL A 225 -1.56 -4.81 14.30
N PRO A 226 -2.87 -4.48 14.20
CA PRO A 226 -3.88 -5.05 15.07
C PRO A 226 -4.41 -6.42 14.57
N GLY A 227 -4.76 -7.31 15.49
CA GLY A 227 -5.46 -8.57 15.25
C GLY A 227 -6.94 -8.37 14.91
N GLY A 228 -7.62 -9.45 14.56
CA GLY A 228 -8.96 -9.42 13.98
C GLY A 228 -9.02 -8.97 12.52
N LEU A 229 -7.87 -8.63 11.91
CA LEU A 229 -7.78 -8.34 10.47
C LEU A 229 -7.83 -9.63 9.64
N GLY A 230 -8.58 -9.58 8.55
CA GLY A 230 -8.56 -10.59 7.51
C GLY A 230 -7.35 -10.40 6.58
N PHE A 231 -6.84 -11.48 6.03
CA PHE A 231 -5.77 -11.45 5.03
C PHE A 231 -5.93 -12.56 4.00
N ILE A 232 -5.39 -12.33 2.80
CA ILE A 232 -5.17 -13.40 1.82
C ILE A 232 -3.87 -14.11 2.19
N ASP A 233 -3.94 -15.41 2.48
CA ASP A 233 -2.77 -16.24 2.75
C ASP A 233 -2.09 -16.67 1.45
N LEU A 234 -0.81 -16.36 1.33
CA LEU A 234 0.01 -16.64 0.15
C LEU A 234 1.06 -17.73 0.43
N ARG A 235 1.15 -18.24 1.66
CA ARG A 235 2.22 -19.19 2.06
C ARG A 235 2.15 -20.52 1.34
N ASN A 236 0.94 -20.95 0.98
CA ASN A 236 0.66 -22.23 0.33
C ASN A 236 0.30 -22.08 -1.16
N TRP A 237 0.60 -20.92 -1.77
CA TRP A 237 0.34 -20.72 -3.18
C TRP A 237 1.35 -21.49 -4.05
N ASP A 238 0.87 -22.24 -5.05
CA ASP A 238 1.67 -23.20 -5.83
C ASP A 238 1.88 -22.77 -7.29
N GLY A 239 1.62 -21.49 -7.60
CA GLY A 239 1.84 -20.93 -8.94
C GLY A 239 0.61 -20.96 -9.83
N GLU A 240 -0.56 -21.28 -9.28
CA GLU A 240 -1.82 -21.36 -10.00
C GLU A 240 -2.56 -20.02 -10.06
N SER A 241 -3.22 -19.77 -11.19
CA SER A 241 -4.29 -18.77 -11.23
C SER A 241 -5.50 -19.30 -10.46
N ARG A 242 -6.06 -18.48 -9.57
CA ARG A 242 -7.21 -18.87 -8.76
C ARG A 242 -7.99 -17.67 -8.26
N ASP A 243 -9.26 -17.91 -7.99
CA ASP A 243 -10.11 -16.98 -7.25
C ASP A 243 -9.94 -17.18 -5.74
N PHE A 244 -10.17 -16.10 -5.01
CA PHE A 244 -10.22 -16.05 -3.55
C PHE A 244 -11.61 -15.62 -3.11
N THR A 245 -12.13 -16.34 -2.14
CA THR A 245 -13.42 -16.09 -1.51
C THR A 245 -13.23 -15.78 -0.03
N MET A 246 -14.30 -15.40 0.65
CA MET A 246 -14.31 -15.23 2.11
C MET A 246 -13.79 -16.47 2.88
N ALA A 247 -13.93 -17.68 2.32
CA ALA A 247 -13.49 -18.92 2.95
C ALA A 247 -11.96 -19.10 2.91
N ASP A 248 -11.28 -18.40 2.01
CA ASP A 248 -9.83 -18.48 1.82
C ASP A 248 -9.07 -17.50 2.73
N LEU A 249 -9.79 -16.66 3.48
CA LEU A 249 -9.18 -15.63 4.31
C LEU A 249 -8.69 -16.20 5.63
N GLY A 250 -7.42 -15.95 5.91
CA GLY A 250 -6.89 -16.07 7.25
C GLY A 250 -7.35 -14.91 8.13
N LYS A 251 -7.26 -15.10 9.45
CA LYS A 251 -7.42 -14.04 10.44
C LYS A 251 -6.18 -13.96 11.31
N ILE A 252 -5.73 -12.75 11.58
CA ILE A 252 -4.72 -12.52 12.62
C ILE A 252 -5.45 -12.60 13.95
N GLU A 253 -5.05 -13.55 14.81
CA GLU A 253 -5.59 -13.69 16.18
C GLU A 253 -4.85 -12.78 17.17
#